data_AF-A0A087N6P4-F1
#
_entry.id   AF-A0A087N6P4-F1
#
_cell.length_a   1.000
_cell.length_b   1.000
_cell.length_c   1.000
_cell.angle_alpha   90.00
_cell.angle_beta   90.00
_cell.angle_gamma   90.00
#
_symmetry.space_group_name_H-M   'P 1'
#
loop_
_entity.id
_entity.type
_entity.pdbx_description
1 polymer ?
#
loop_
_entity_poly.entity_id
_entity_poly.type
_entity_poly.pdbx_seq_one_letter_code
_entity_poly.pdbx_strand_id
1 'polypeptide(L)'
;MRTLVDYVRSGKPDLTNRQMALMMTVYIGAGPHTVRGLAEALHVSKPVITRALNKLSALGYLRRERDVADRRNIFITRTPKGAEFLDAFHHFIAGTARDDRHDNSKAERTV
;
A
#
# COMPACT_ATOMS: atom_id res chain seq x y z
N MET A 1 -3.54 17.66 -2.40
CA MET A 1 -2.54 17.07 -3.33
C MET A 1 -1.12 16.94 -2.75
N ARG A 2 -0.90 17.27 -1.46
CA ARG A 2 0.45 17.39 -0.85
C ARG A 2 1.02 16.07 -0.31
N THR A 3 0.18 15.10 0.04
CA THR A 3 0.58 13.76 0.52
C THR A 3 1.57 13.06 -0.41
N LEU A 4 1.31 13.03 -1.72
CA LEU A 4 2.19 12.37 -2.69
C LEU A 4 3.53 13.11 -2.82
N VAL A 5 3.52 14.44 -2.73
CA VAL A 5 4.73 15.27 -2.76
C VAL A 5 5.58 15.00 -1.52
N ASP A 6 4.96 14.97 -0.34
CA ASP A 6 5.67 14.70 0.92
C ASP A 6 6.21 13.27 0.98
N TYR A 7 5.45 12.31 0.45
CA TYR A 7 5.92 10.92 0.31
C TYR A 7 7.18 10.84 -0.56
N VAL A 8 7.15 11.45 -1.76
CA VAL A 8 8.31 11.45 -2.68
C VAL A 8 9.52 12.15 -2.04
N ARG A 9 9.30 13.26 -1.32
CA ARG A 9 10.35 13.98 -0.60
C ARG A 9 10.92 13.23 0.60
N SER A 10 10.21 12.23 1.13
CA SER A 10 10.64 11.49 2.32
C SER A 10 11.80 10.53 2.07
N GLY A 11 12.17 10.27 0.81
CA GLY A 11 13.24 9.33 0.46
C GLY A 11 12.88 7.85 0.69
N LYS A 12 11.63 7.54 1.04
CA LYS A 12 11.14 6.14 1.09
C LYS A 12 11.14 5.53 -0.31
N PRO A 13 11.22 4.18 -0.44
CA PRO A 13 11.25 3.53 -1.74
C PRO A 13 10.05 3.90 -2.62
N ASP A 14 10.30 4.38 -3.84
CA ASP A 14 9.22 4.73 -4.76
C ASP A 14 8.38 3.51 -5.14
N LEU A 15 7.11 3.56 -4.74
CA LEU A 15 6.10 2.60 -5.15
C LEU A 15 5.25 3.22 -6.24
N THR A 16 5.12 2.52 -7.37
CA THR A 16 4.11 2.86 -8.37
C THR A 16 2.72 2.76 -7.74
N ASN A 17 1.74 3.52 -8.26
CA ASN A 17 0.35 3.46 -7.78
C ASN A 17 -0.20 2.04 -7.73
N ARG A 18 0.22 1.17 -8.65
CA ARG A 18 -0.20 -0.23 -8.67
C ARG A 18 0.40 -1.05 -7.54
N GLN A 19 1.68 -0.85 -7.23
CA GLN A 19 2.32 -1.49 -6.07
C GLN A 19 1.70 -0.99 -4.78
N MET A 20 1.40 0.32 -4.69
CA MET A 20 0.73 0.91 -3.55
C MET A 20 -0.69 0.33 -3.37
N ALA A 21 -1.48 0.26 -4.44
CA ALA A 21 -2.82 -0.35 -4.41
C ALA A 21 -2.76 -1.81 -3.93
N LEU A 22 -1.85 -2.62 -4.49
CA LEU A 22 -1.65 -4.00 -4.09
C LEU A 22 -1.27 -4.14 -2.60
N MET A 23 -0.39 -3.26 -2.12
CA MET A 23 -0.01 -3.20 -0.71
C MET A 23 -1.23 -2.90 0.17
N MET A 24 -2.01 -1.88 -0.16
CA MET A 24 -3.23 -1.54 0.57
C MET A 24 -4.24 -2.69 0.57
N THR A 25 -4.47 -3.34 -0.58
CA THR A 25 -5.39 -4.48 -0.69
C THR A 25 -5.02 -5.63 0.27
N VAL A 26 -3.73 -5.95 0.39
CA VAL A 26 -3.26 -7.03 1.26
C VAL A 26 -3.35 -6.67 2.75
N TYR A 27 -3.14 -5.40 3.13
CA TYR A 27 -3.15 -5.00 4.53
C TYR A 27 -4.55 -4.67 5.06
N ILE A 28 -5.45 -4.18 4.20
CA ILE A 28 -6.81 -3.78 4.57
C ILE A 28 -7.79 -4.93 4.33
N GLY A 29 -7.63 -5.70 3.26
CA GLY A 29 -8.54 -6.78 2.90
C GLY A 29 -8.42 -8.01 3.81
N ALA A 30 -9.51 -8.75 3.96
CA ALA A 30 -9.48 -10.05 4.61
C ALA A 30 -8.69 -11.07 3.75
N GLY A 31 -7.86 -11.89 4.39
CA GLY A 31 -7.17 -13.00 3.75
C GLY A 31 -8.06 -14.25 3.59
N PRO A 32 -7.56 -15.33 2.96
CA PRO A 32 -6.20 -15.48 2.43
C PRO A 32 -6.01 -14.83 1.04
N HIS A 33 -4.87 -14.16 0.84
CA HIS A 33 -4.58 -13.51 -0.44
C HIS A 33 -3.82 -14.43 -1.38
N THR A 34 -4.31 -14.57 -2.61
CA THR A 34 -3.64 -15.32 -3.68
C THR A 34 -3.36 -14.41 -4.87
N VAL A 35 -2.41 -14.78 -5.74
CA VAL A 35 -2.14 -14.03 -6.98
C VAL A 35 -3.41 -13.89 -7.83
N ARG A 36 -4.22 -14.94 -7.89
CA ARG A 36 -5.49 -14.94 -8.63
C ARG A 36 -6.48 -13.96 -8.00
N GLY A 37 -6.75 -14.06 -6.70
CA GLY A 37 -7.71 -13.17 -6.03
C GLY A 37 -7.29 -11.71 -6.06
N LEU A 38 -5.99 -11.41 -5.96
CA LEU A 38 -5.47 -10.05 -6.08
C LEU A 38 -5.59 -9.49 -7.51
N ALA A 39 -5.44 -10.34 -8.53
CA ALA A 39 -5.63 -9.95 -9.93
C ALA A 39 -7.10 -9.59 -10.21
N GLU A 40 -8.01 -10.40 -9.69
CA GLU A 40 -9.46 -10.16 -9.75
C GLU A 40 -9.84 -8.86 -9.01
N ALA A 41 -9.37 -8.69 -7.76
CA ALA A 41 -9.68 -7.51 -6.94
C ALA A 41 -9.20 -6.18 -7.54
N LEU A 42 -8.07 -6.20 -8.28
CA LEU A 42 -7.52 -5.01 -8.92
C LEU A 42 -7.87 -4.89 -10.42
N HIS A 43 -8.70 -5.79 -10.96
CA HIS A 43 -9.06 -5.86 -12.38
C HIS A 43 -7.85 -5.80 -13.33
N VAL A 44 -6.80 -6.58 -13.03
CA VAL A 44 -5.58 -6.68 -13.84
C VAL A 44 -5.21 -8.13 -14.11
N SER A 45 -4.29 -8.35 -15.05
CA SER A 45 -3.81 -9.71 -15.35
C SER A 45 -2.88 -10.24 -14.26
N LYS A 46 -2.82 -11.57 -14.10
CA LYS A 46 -1.92 -12.24 -13.14
C LYS A 46 -0.44 -11.82 -13.32
N PRO A 47 0.13 -11.71 -14.53
CA PRO A 47 1.51 -11.26 -14.71
C PRO A 47 1.79 -9.86 -14.11
N VAL A 48 0.80 -8.97 -14.14
CA VAL A 48 0.90 -7.64 -13.55
C VAL A 48 1.05 -7.74 -12.03
N ILE A 49 0.23 -8.57 -11.39
CA ILE A 49 0.34 -8.85 -9.94
C ILE A 49 1.68 -9.50 -9.60
N THR A 50 2.11 -10.50 -10.37
CA THR A 50 3.38 -11.19 -10.13
C THR A 50 4.57 -10.23 -10.16
N ARG A 51 4.62 -9.30 -11.13
CA ARG A 51 5.68 -8.28 -11.20
C ARG A 51 5.65 -7.33 -10.00
N ALA A 52 4.47 -6.86 -9.60
CA ALA A 52 4.33 -5.99 -8.44
C ALA A 52 4.76 -6.71 -7.15
N LEU A 53 4.33 -7.96 -6.95
CA LEU A 53 4.75 -8.80 -5.83
C LEU A 53 6.26 -9.06 -5.81
N ASN A 54 6.90 -9.28 -6.97
CA ASN A 54 8.37 -9.44 -7.02
C ASN A 54 9.07 -8.21 -6.44
N LYS A 55 8.62 -7.00 -6.80
CA LYS A 55 9.21 -5.77 -6.27
C LYS A 55 8.92 -5.60 -4.77
N LEU A 56 7.67 -5.79 -4.34
CA LEU A 56 7.28 -5.64 -2.93
C LEU A 56 7.94 -6.68 -2.02
N SER A 57 8.13 -7.91 -2.50
CA SER A 57 8.89 -8.93 -1.77
C SER A 57 10.38 -8.63 -1.72
N ALA A 58 10.97 -8.10 -2.79
CA ALA A 58 12.37 -7.66 -2.78
C ALA A 58 12.60 -6.50 -1.80
N LEU A 59 11.60 -5.62 -1.62
CA LEU A 59 11.62 -4.56 -0.61
C LEU A 59 11.36 -5.10 0.82
N GLY A 60 10.92 -6.35 0.94
CA GLY A 60 10.58 -6.98 2.22
C GLY A 60 9.21 -6.57 2.77
N TYR A 61 8.33 -5.99 1.95
CA TYR A 61 7.02 -5.48 2.36
C TYR A 61 5.92 -6.54 2.36
N LEU A 62 6.06 -7.55 1.49
CA LEU A 62 5.16 -8.69 1.37
C LEU A 62 5.95 -9.99 1.26
N ARG A 63 5.39 -11.09 1.75
CA ARG A 63 6.01 -12.42 1.64
C ARG A 63 5.10 -13.37 0.87
N ARG A 64 5.72 -14.37 0.23
CA ARG A 64 5.05 -15.51 -0.38
C ARG A 64 5.28 -16.73 0.49
N GLU A 65 4.20 -17.35 0.91
CA GLU A 65 4.24 -18.55 1.76
C GLU A 65 3.51 -19.67 1.05
N ARG A 66 4.14 -20.85 0.99
CA ARG A 66 3.46 -22.04 0.50
C ARG A 66 2.54 -22.53 1.59
N ASP A 67 1.34 -22.93 1.19
CA ASP A 67 0.41 -23.62 2.08
C ASP A 67 1.06 -24.93 2.56
N VAL A 68 0.92 -25.18 3.86
CA VAL A 68 1.47 -26.37 4.52
C VAL A 68 0.64 -27.60 4.19
N ALA A 69 -0.67 -27.43 3.97
CA ALA A 69 -1.60 -28.50 3.62
C ALA A 69 -1.52 -28.90 2.14
N ASP A 70 -1.42 -27.92 1.24
CA ASP A 70 -1.20 -28.15 -0.20
C ASP A 70 -0.15 -27.20 -0.76
N ARG A 71 1.11 -27.67 -0.90
CA ARG A 71 2.25 -26.88 -1.37
C ARG A 71 2.09 -26.29 -2.78
N ARG A 72 1.04 -26.64 -3.52
CA ARG A 72 0.68 -26.02 -4.80
C ARG A 72 0.08 -24.62 -4.61
N ASN A 73 -0.47 -24.33 -3.43
CA ASN A 73 -1.01 -23.02 -3.08
C ASN A 73 0.09 -22.11 -2.55
N ILE A 74 0.11 -20.88 -3.04
CA ILE A 74 0.98 -19.81 -2.56
C ILE A 74 0.10 -18.66 -2.10
N PHE A 75 0.24 -18.30 -0.82
CA PHE A 75 -0.41 -17.16 -0.21
C PHE A 75 0.54 -15.97 -0.14
N ILE A 76 -0.05 -14.78 -0.21
CA ILE A 76 0.63 -13.52 -0.02
C ILE A 76 0.34 -13.03 1.39
N THR A 77 1.39 -12.86 2.18
CA THR A 77 1.29 -12.50 3.60
C THR A 77 1.93 -11.15 3.88
N ARG A 78 1.43 -10.52 4.95
CA ARG A 78 1.91 -9.25 5.49
C ARG A 78 3.27 -9.45 6.17
N THR A 79 4.02 -8.38 6.34
CA THR A 79 5.32 -8.37 7.03
C THR A 79 5.39 -7.19 7.99
N PRO A 80 6.20 -7.27 9.06
CA PRO A 80 6.40 -6.13 9.97
C PRO A 80 6.89 -4.88 9.23
N LYS A 81 7.90 -5.02 8.38
CA LYS A 81 8.47 -3.92 7.58
C LYS A 81 7.42 -3.27 6.67
N GLY A 82 6.49 -4.05 6.13
CA GLY A 82 5.40 -3.51 5.32
C GLY A 82 4.35 -2.77 6.13
N ALA A 83 4.08 -3.20 7.37
CA ALA A 83 3.22 -2.46 8.30
C ALA A 83 3.84 -1.11 8.67
N GLU A 84 5.12 -1.10 9.05
CA GLU A 84 5.88 0.13 9.36
C GLU A 84 5.86 1.13 8.20
N PHE A 85 6.01 0.63 6.98
CA PHE A 85 5.92 1.47 5.78
C PHE A 85 4.54 2.15 5.67
N LEU A 86 3.45 1.41 5.89
CA LEU A 86 2.08 1.94 5.80
C LEU A 86 1.74 2.91 6.93
N ASP A 87 2.21 2.64 8.15
CA ASP A 87 2.04 3.54 9.29
C ASP A 87 2.75 4.88 9.06
N ALA A 88 3.95 4.82 8.48
CA ALA A 88 4.69 6.02 8.12
C ALA A 88 4.06 6.72 6.89
N PHE A 89 3.39 5.99 6.00
CA PHE A 89 2.62 6.59 4.90
C PHE A 89 1.37 7.31 5.42
N HIS A 90 0.68 6.74 6.42
CA HIS A 90 -0.46 7.36 7.08
C HIS A 90 -0.10 8.72 7.70
N HIS A 91 1.12 8.87 8.25
CA HIS A 91 1.57 10.18 8.75
C HIS A 91 1.59 11.27 7.66
N PHE A 92 1.90 10.94 6.40
CA PHE A 92 1.82 11.92 5.31
C PHE A 92 0.38 12.30 5.00
N ILE A 93 -0.57 11.38 5.11
CA ILE A 93 -2.01 11.64 4.93
C ILE A 93 -2.56 12.50 6.09
N ALA A 94 -2.22 12.13 7.34
CA ALA A 94 -2.67 12.84 8.53
C ALA A 94 -2.07 14.24 8.65
N GLY A 95 -0.80 14.40 8.23
CA GLY A 95 -0.13 15.70 8.14
C GLY A 95 -0.82 16.62 7.14
N THR A 96 -1.35 16.08 6.04
CA THR A 96 -2.15 16.86 5.09
C THR A 96 -3.49 17.30 5.70
N ALA A 97 -4.19 16.39 6.39
CA ALA A 97 -5.51 16.66 6.97
C ALA A 97 -5.54 17.68 8.13
N ARG A 98 -4.38 17.97 8.74
CA ARG A 98 -4.25 19.02 9.77
C ARG A 98 -4.01 20.40 9.18
N ASP A 99 -3.30 20.47 8.05
CA ASP A 99 -2.97 21.74 7.37
C ASP A 99 -4.22 22.31 6.65
N ASP A 100 -5.02 21.44 6.01
CA ASP A 100 -6.24 21.83 5.29
C ASP A 100 -7.31 22.46 6.22
N ARG A 101 -7.34 22.06 7.51
CA ARG A 101 -8.25 22.66 8.51
C ARG A 101 -7.83 24.06 8.96
N HIS A 102 -6.55 24.40 8.88
CA HIS A 102 -6.08 25.73 9.24
C HIS A 102 -6.37 26.76 8.15
N ASP A 103 -6.26 26.38 6.88
CA ASP A 103 -6.48 27.31 5.76
C ASP A 103 -7.97 27.73 5.65
N ASN A 104 -8.90 26.79 5.86
CA ASN A 104 -10.34 27.07 5.80
C ASN A 104 -10.83 28.02 6.92
N SER A 105 -10.14 28.05 8.07
CA SER A 105 -10.50 28.91 9.22
C SER A 105 -10.15 30.40 9.03
N LYS A 106 -9.21 30.71 8.15
CA LYS A 106 -8.87 32.10 7.78
C LYS A 106 -9.86 32.68 6.77
N ALA A 107 -10.42 31.84 5.90
CA ALA A 107 -11.39 32.28 4.89
C ALA A 107 -12.75 32.70 5.50
N GLU A 108 -13.19 32.04 6.59
CA GLU A 108 -14.48 32.33 7.23
C GLU A 108 -14.46 33.52 8.21
N ARG A 109 -13.29 34.10 8.53
CA ARG A 109 -13.14 35.24 9.45
C ARG A 109 -13.08 36.61 8.76
N THR A 110 -13.29 36.68 7.46
CA THR A 110 -13.20 37.93 6.67
C THR A 110 -14.54 38.35 6.03
N VAL A 111 -15.67 37.98 6.63
CA VAL A 111 -17.00 38.47 6.21
C VAL A 111 -17.68 39.17 7.37
#